data_AF-A0A3T0N4V1-F1
#
_entry.id   AF-A0A3T0N4V1-F1
#
_cell.length_a   1.000
_cell.length_b   1.000
_cell.length_c   1.000
_cell.angle_alpha   90.00
_cell.angle_beta   90.00
_cell.angle_gamma   90.00
#
_symmetry.space_group_name_H-M   'P 1'
#
loop_
_entity.id
_entity.type
_entity.pdbx_description
1 polymer ?
#
loop_
_entity_poly.entity_id
_entity_poly.type
_entity_poly.pdbx_seq_one_letter_code
_entity_poly.pdbx_strand_id
1 'polypeptide(L)'
;MKNRYVALAFAISVFAGSIQSAHACTSPENSQLYAAISSDIDDIFYNRPKRLHERGVLSDAFLASIEGVELKICDDARYDARVGGDGSVVILDVGFVEVMFFGSASLIVGQFLNSQSDQVGVLDLFEAWHIQSIPLLAEREMSLPFFMDVASKLLGTTVDLSKYPPNRNLNFDIAGPFVHALGFILNHEVCHIALGHIDEIRNPNVAVPITRRSEMEQEADICAIEMVNRDEEAVGGVPGLNLLGAAAALGMRIALEARQETDGKLIREITAHLKPAERLDILAKAIFDDLDRRGLDSPITRSTLQGVIHSSKLIAQQVVGDQN
;
A
#
# COMPACT_ATOMS: atom_id res chain seq x y z
N MET A 1 12.95 41.04 58.74
CA MET A 1 13.00 41.42 57.31
C MET A 1 14.15 40.65 56.66
N LYS A 2 13.94 40.23 55.41
CA LYS A 2 14.51 39.05 54.73
C LYS A 2 16.05 38.97 54.69
N ASN A 3 16.55 37.75 54.92
CA ASN A 3 17.92 37.31 54.74
C ASN A 3 18.08 36.56 53.40
N ARG A 4 19.11 36.96 52.63
CA ARG A 4 20.11 36.17 51.88
C ARG A 4 19.70 35.18 50.76
N TYR A 5 20.11 35.57 49.54
CA TYR A 5 20.96 34.89 48.53
C TYR A 5 20.78 33.40 48.12
N VAL A 6 20.60 33.24 46.80
CA VAL A 6 21.14 32.22 45.85
C VAL A 6 20.64 30.77 45.94
N ALA A 7 19.96 30.29 44.88
CA ALA A 7 20.38 29.13 44.08
C ALA A 7 19.44 28.87 42.89
N LEU A 8 20.07 28.57 41.76
CA LEU A 8 19.54 28.04 40.51
C LEU A 8 18.84 26.68 40.77
N ALA A 9 17.63 26.49 40.25
CA ALA A 9 17.06 25.16 40.06
C ALA A 9 16.38 25.09 38.69
N PHE A 10 17.11 24.50 37.75
CA PHE A 10 16.58 23.85 36.56
C PHE A 10 15.53 22.82 37.02
N ALA A 11 14.28 23.01 36.64
CA ALA A 11 13.25 21.97 36.74
C ALA A 11 12.69 21.73 35.34
N ILE A 12 13.36 20.80 34.67
CA ILE A 12 12.89 20.09 33.48
C ILE A 12 11.53 19.49 33.85
N SER A 13 10.45 20.01 33.26
CA SER A 13 9.15 19.35 33.25
C SER A 13 9.06 18.54 31.97
N VAL A 14 9.65 17.34 32.01
CA VAL A 14 9.45 16.27 31.03
C VAL A 14 8.38 15.34 31.61
N PHE A 15 7.48 14.89 30.73
CA PHE A 15 6.31 14.02 30.95
C PHE A 15 4.99 14.69 31.35
N ALA A 16 4.36 15.31 30.36
CA ALA A 16 2.95 15.05 30.03
C ALA A 16 2.84 14.84 28.51
N GLY A 17 3.58 13.84 27.99
CA GLY A 17 3.35 13.31 26.67
C GLY A 17 2.19 12.31 26.73
N SER A 18 1.02 12.73 26.24
CA SER A 18 -0.07 11.84 25.80
C SER A 18 -1.24 12.69 25.31
N ILE A 19 -1.00 13.44 24.24
CA ILE A 19 -2.03 13.66 23.23
C ILE A 19 -1.30 13.37 21.93
N GLN A 20 -1.21 12.10 21.55
CA GLN A 20 -1.17 11.78 20.12
C GLN A 20 -2.46 12.35 19.59
N SER A 21 -2.37 13.56 19.06
CA SER A 21 -3.42 14.18 18.28
C SER A 21 -3.78 13.17 17.21
N ALA A 22 -4.93 12.54 17.34
CA ALA A 22 -5.69 12.10 16.19
C ALA A 22 -5.74 13.33 15.27
N HIS A 23 -4.89 13.37 14.25
CA HIS A 23 -5.08 14.30 13.16
C HIS A 23 -6.50 14.03 12.67
N ALA A 24 -7.35 15.06 12.71
CA ALA A 24 -8.76 14.91 12.40
C ALA A 24 -8.88 14.30 11.00
N CYS A 25 -9.46 13.11 10.91
CA CYS A 25 -9.75 12.44 9.65
C CYS A 25 -10.65 13.36 8.83
N THR A 26 -10.11 13.90 7.74
CA THR A 26 -10.86 14.68 6.76
C THR A 26 -11.58 13.73 5.82
N SER A 27 -12.86 13.99 5.56
CA SER A 27 -13.69 13.14 4.70
C SER A 27 -13.22 13.22 3.24
N PRO A 28 -13.18 12.10 2.48
CA PRO A 28 -12.71 12.05 1.10
C PRO A 28 -13.76 12.51 0.07
N GLU A 29 -14.66 13.44 0.43
CA GLU A 29 -15.87 13.79 -0.35
C GLU A 29 -15.59 14.27 -1.78
N ASN A 30 -14.35 14.71 -2.05
CA ASN A 30 -13.94 15.20 -3.37
C ASN A 30 -13.27 14.14 -4.25
N SER A 31 -12.94 12.94 -3.72
CA SER A 31 -12.30 11.89 -4.53
C SER A 31 -13.35 11.13 -5.35
N GLN A 32 -13.34 11.37 -6.67
CA GLN A 32 -14.21 10.67 -7.63
C GLN A 32 -13.89 9.18 -7.69
N LEU A 33 -12.60 8.81 -7.57
CA LEU A 33 -12.19 7.42 -7.55
C LEU A 33 -12.80 6.73 -6.33
N TYR A 34 -12.63 7.30 -5.13
CA TYR A 34 -13.19 6.74 -3.91
C TYR A 34 -14.70 6.53 -4.01
N ALA A 35 -15.44 7.53 -4.52
CA ALA A 35 -16.89 7.41 -4.72
C ALA A 35 -17.27 6.24 -5.64
N ALA A 36 -16.41 5.88 -6.60
CA ALA A 36 -16.65 4.79 -7.53
C ALA A 36 -16.32 3.39 -6.96
N ILE A 37 -15.44 3.30 -5.95
CA ILE A 37 -14.90 2.03 -5.44
C ILE A 37 -15.17 1.79 -3.95
N SER A 38 -15.88 2.71 -3.28
CA SER A 38 -16.13 2.63 -1.83
C SER A 38 -16.80 1.32 -1.42
N SER A 39 -17.71 0.80 -2.26
CA SER A 39 -18.35 -0.51 -2.03
C SER A 39 -17.36 -1.67 -2.08
N ASP A 40 -16.36 -1.60 -2.96
CA ASP A 40 -15.33 -2.64 -3.06
C ASP A 40 -14.42 -2.60 -1.83
N ILE A 41 -14.06 -1.41 -1.36
CA ILE A 41 -13.29 -1.22 -0.13
C ILE A 41 -14.04 -1.81 1.08
N ASP A 42 -15.33 -1.51 1.22
CA ASP A 42 -16.16 -2.04 2.31
C ASP A 42 -16.31 -3.57 2.21
N ASP A 43 -16.50 -4.12 1.00
CA ASP A 43 -16.58 -5.56 0.80
C ASP A 43 -15.28 -6.28 1.19
N ILE A 44 -14.14 -5.73 0.75
CA ILE A 44 -12.81 -6.23 1.09
C ILE A 44 -12.61 -6.23 2.61
N PHE A 45 -13.00 -5.16 3.30
CA PHE A 45 -12.74 -5.04 4.73
C PHE A 45 -13.70 -5.88 5.58
N TYR A 46 -15.01 -5.79 5.34
CA TYR A 46 -16.01 -6.38 6.22
C TYR A 46 -16.47 -7.78 5.80
N ASN A 47 -16.50 -8.07 4.50
CA ASN A 47 -17.11 -9.31 4.00
C ASN A 47 -16.07 -10.36 3.59
N ARG A 48 -14.92 -9.96 3.04
CA ARG A 48 -13.87 -10.92 2.66
C ARG A 48 -13.39 -11.77 3.85
N PRO A 49 -13.12 -11.24 5.06
CA PRO A 49 -12.73 -12.08 6.19
C PRO A 49 -13.83 -13.11 6.54
N LYS A 50 -15.11 -12.71 6.49
CA LYS A 50 -16.23 -13.62 6.74
C LYS A 50 -16.31 -14.74 5.69
N ARG A 51 -16.17 -14.42 4.40
CA ARG A 51 -16.14 -15.41 3.32
C ARG A 51 -14.97 -16.37 3.45
N LEU A 52 -13.79 -15.87 3.81
CA LEU A 52 -12.61 -16.70 4.04
C LEU A 52 -12.80 -17.62 5.26
N HIS A 53 -13.44 -17.12 6.32
CA HIS A 53 -13.82 -17.93 7.48
C HIS A 53 -14.82 -19.04 7.12
N GLU A 54 -15.91 -18.72 6.39
CA GLU A 54 -16.91 -19.70 5.93
C GLU A 54 -16.29 -20.83 5.08
N ARG A 55 -15.19 -20.52 4.38
CA ARG A 55 -14.42 -21.49 3.57
C ARG A 55 -13.38 -22.27 4.38
N GLY A 56 -13.28 -22.05 5.69
CA GLY A 56 -12.32 -22.70 6.58
C GLY A 56 -10.88 -22.19 6.45
N VAL A 57 -10.67 -21.02 5.81
CA VAL A 57 -9.35 -20.40 5.67
C VAL A 57 -8.95 -19.66 6.95
N LEU A 58 -9.89 -18.94 7.56
CA LEU A 58 -9.67 -18.20 8.81
C LEU A 58 -10.30 -18.92 9.99
N SER A 59 -9.63 -18.88 11.14
CA SER A 59 -10.13 -19.46 12.39
C SER A 59 -11.21 -18.59 13.03
N ASP A 60 -12.03 -19.20 13.91
CA ASP A 60 -12.99 -18.47 14.75
C ASP A 60 -12.30 -17.39 15.58
N ALA A 61 -11.11 -17.71 16.13
CA ALA A 61 -10.33 -16.79 16.95
C ALA A 61 -9.89 -15.55 16.15
N PHE A 62 -9.47 -15.74 14.89
CA PHE A 62 -9.13 -14.64 14.00
C PHE A 62 -10.35 -13.75 13.77
N LEU A 63 -11.49 -14.32 13.37
CA LEU A 63 -12.67 -13.53 13.07
C LEU A 63 -13.19 -12.77 14.30
N ALA A 64 -13.19 -13.41 15.47
CA ALA A 64 -13.59 -12.77 16.73
C ALA A 64 -12.66 -11.61 17.12
N SER A 65 -11.36 -11.71 16.84
CA SER A 65 -10.39 -10.66 17.19
C SER A 65 -10.55 -9.36 16.38
N ILE A 66 -11.19 -9.43 15.22
CA ILE A 66 -11.39 -8.30 14.31
C ILE A 66 -12.87 -7.85 14.27
N GLU A 67 -13.72 -8.51 15.06
CA GLU A 67 -15.13 -8.17 15.16
C GLU A 67 -15.30 -6.79 15.81
N GLY A 68 -16.09 -5.92 15.16
CA GLY A 68 -16.34 -4.57 15.64
C GLY A 68 -15.25 -3.55 15.31
N VAL A 69 -14.19 -3.93 14.62
CA VAL A 69 -13.20 -2.98 14.09
C VAL A 69 -13.85 -2.14 12.98
N GLU A 70 -13.74 -0.81 13.09
CA GLU A 70 -14.24 0.14 12.09
C GLU A 70 -13.21 0.39 10.98
N LEU A 71 -13.67 0.64 9.75
CA LEU A 71 -12.85 1.23 8.69
C LEU A 71 -13.16 2.73 8.55
N LYS A 72 -12.10 3.56 8.51
CA LYS A 72 -12.20 4.99 8.19
C LYS A 72 -11.32 5.33 7.00
N ILE A 73 -11.91 5.98 6.00
CA ILE A 73 -11.17 6.53 4.86
C ILE A 73 -10.94 8.00 5.12
N CYS A 74 -9.68 8.41 5.13
CA CYS A 74 -9.28 9.77 5.43
C CYS A 74 -8.57 10.40 4.23
N ASP A 75 -8.65 11.72 4.16
CA ASP A 75 -7.98 12.52 3.14
C ASP A 75 -6.94 13.43 3.79
N ASP A 76 -5.95 12.81 4.45
CA ASP A 76 -4.94 13.45 5.29
C ASP A 76 -3.56 13.56 4.62
N ALA A 77 -3.42 13.10 3.37
CA ALA A 77 -2.18 13.11 2.57
C ALA A 77 -0.99 12.42 3.28
N ARG A 78 -1.29 11.43 4.13
CA ARG A 78 -0.31 10.54 4.75
C ARG A 78 0.12 9.41 3.81
N TYR A 79 -0.73 9.09 2.83
CA TYR A 79 -0.48 8.06 1.83
C TYR A 79 -0.22 6.66 2.44
N ASP A 80 -0.83 6.37 3.60
CA ASP A 80 -0.63 5.14 4.35
C ASP A 80 -1.95 4.44 4.70
N ALA A 81 -1.83 3.24 5.25
CA ALA A 81 -2.86 2.59 6.05
C ALA A 81 -2.28 2.33 7.44
N ARG A 82 -3.13 2.36 8.47
CA ARG A 82 -2.72 2.15 9.86
C ARG A 82 -3.86 1.70 10.74
N VAL A 83 -3.56 0.91 11.76
CA VAL A 83 -4.48 0.69 12.89
C VAL A 83 -4.41 1.85 13.89
N GLY A 84 -5.56 2.31 14.35
CA GLY A 84 -5.69 3.26 15.44
C GLY A 84 -5.07 2.72 16.74
N GLY A 85 -4.57 3.62 17.59
CA GLY A 85 -3.77 3.23 18.76
C GLY A 85 -4.50 2.39 19.81
N ASP A 86 -5.82 2.20 19.71
CA ASP A 86 -6.61 1.31 20.56
C ASP A 86 -7.03 -0.01 19.90
N GLY A 87 -6.68 -0.21 18.62
CA GLY A 87 -7.06 -1.39 17.84
C GLY A 87 -8.49 -1.38 17.29
N SER A 88 -9.27 -0.34 17.57
CA SER A 88 -10.71 -0.32 17.23
C SER A 88 -11.01 0.15 15.81
N VAL A 89 -10.03 0.73 15.11
CA VAL A 89 -10.23 1.34 13.80
C VAL A 89 -9.03 1.10 12.90
N VAL A 90 -9.28 0.77 11.63
CA VAL A 90 -8.30 0.83 10.55
C VAL A 90 -8.54 2.13 9.77
N ILE A 91 -7.48 2.88 9.54
CA ILE A 91 -7.49 4.15 8.82
C ILE A 91 -6.75 3.94 7.50
N LEU A 92 -7.36 4.33 6.38
CA LEU A 92 -6.76 4.28 5.04
C LEU A 92 -6.83 5.66 4.39
N ASP A 93 -5.69 6.14 3.90
CA ASP A 93 -5.60 7.40 3.14
C ASP A 93 -6.12 7.21 1.71
N VAL A 94 -7.01 8.10 1.24
CA VAL A 94 -7.60 8.03 -0.10
C VAL A 94 -6.59 8.25 -1.23
N GLY A 95 -5.58 9.09 -1.02
CA GLY A 95 -4.48 9.28 -1.95
C GLY A 95 -3.65 8.01 -2.10
N PHE A 96 -3.56 7.18 -1.05
CA PHE A 96 -2.91 5.86 -1.17
C PHE A 96 -3.71 4.91 -2.07
N VAL A 97 -5.05 4.99 -2.02
CA VAL A 97 -5.94 4.24 -2.91
C VAL A 97 -5.76 4.65 -4.38
N GLU A 98 -5.62 5.95 -4.65
CA GLU A 98 -5.38 6.48 -5.99
C GLU A 98 -4.02 6.01 -6.55
N VAL A 99 -2.97 6.04 -5.73
CA VAL A 99 -1.65 5.48 -6.09
C VAL A 99 -1.76 3.98 -6.42
N MET A 100 -2.46 3.19 -5.61
CA MET A 100 -2.69 1.77 -5.87
C MET A 100 -3.42 1.51 -7.19
N PHE A 101 -4.46 2.31 -7.46
CA PHE A 101 -5.27 2.18 -8.68
C PHE A 101 -4.44 2.46 -9.93
N PHE A 102 -3.78 3.62 -9.99
CA PHE A 102 -3.01 4.01 -11.16
C PHE A 102 -1.71 3.19 -11.31
N GLY A 103 -1.12 2.72 -10.21
CA GLY A 103 -0.02 1.73 -10.24
C GLY A 103 -0.46 0.44 -10.92
N SER A 104 -1.62 -0.10 -10.53
CA SER A 104 -2.21 -1.28 -11.17
C SER A 104 -2.54 -1.02 -12.65
N ALA A 105 -3.14 0.13 -12.95
CA ALA A 105 -3.49 0.52 -14.32
C ALA A 105 -2.25 0.67 -15.22
N SER A 106 -1.14 1.21 -14.70
CA SER A 106 0.09 1.41 -15.46
C SER A 106 0.69 0.09 -15.98
N LEU A 107 0.60 -0.99 -15.20
CA LEU A 107 1.06 -2.31 -15.63
C LEU A 107 0.17 -2.90 -16.73
N ILE A 108 -1.16 -2.81 -16.57
CA ILE A 108 -2.12 -3.35 -17.55
C ILE A 108 -2.09 -2.55 -18.86
N VAL A 109 -2.06 -1.22 -18.77
CA VAL A 109 -1.99 -0.34 -19.95
C VAL A 109 -0.60 -0.41 -20.58
N GLY A 110 0.48 -0.51 -19.81
CA GLY A 110 1.84 -0.69 -20.32
C GLY A 110 1.97 -1.95 -21.20
N GLN A 111 1.39 -3.07 -20.77
CA GLN A 111 1.31 -4.30 -21.60
C GLN A 111 0.57 -4.06 -22.92
N PHE A 112 -0.53 -3.30 -22.88
CA PHE A 112 -1.27 -2.95 -24.09
C PHE A 112 -0.47 -2.04 -25.02
N LEU A 113 0.21 -1.02 -24.50
CA LEU A 113 1.06 -0.13 -25.29
C LEU A 113 2.22 -0.89 -25.95
N ASN A 114 2.84 -1.82 -25.23
CA ASN A 114 3.88 -2.70 -25.77
C ASN A 114 3.39 -3.57 -26.94
N SER A 115 2.07 -3.83 -27.05
CA SER A 115 1.50 -4.50 -28.23
C SER A 115 1.27 -3.58 -29.44
N GLN A 116 1.35 -2.27 -29.23
CA GLN A 116 1.13 -1.25 -30.26
C GLN A 116 2.42 -0.60 -30.77
N SER A 117 3.54 -0.79 -30.06
CA SER A 117 4.84 -0.22 -30.40
C SER A 117 5.97 -1.14 -29.96
N ASP A 118 6.91 -1.43 -30.86
CA ASP A 118 8.12 -2.19 -30.56
C ASP A 118 9.13 -1.40 -29.69
N GLN A 119 8.88 -0.11 -29.47
CA GLN A 119 9.76 0.77 -28.69
C GLN A 119 9.36 0.91 -27.22
N VAL A 120 8.12 0.60 -26.88
CA VAL A 120 7.59 0.77 -25.53
C VAL A 120 7.59 -0.59 -24.84
N GLY A 121 8.43 -0.75 -23.83
CA GLY A 121 8.44 -1.93 -22.97
C GLY A 121 7.23 -2.03 -22.06
N VAL A 122 7.00 -3.23 -21.50
CA VAL A 122 5.88 -3.52 -20.59
C VAL A 122 5.86 -2.60 -19.36
N LEU A 123 7.03 -2.23 -18.84
CA LEU A 123 7.16 -1.43 -17.62
C LEU A 123 7.36 0.06 -17.88
N ASP A 124 7.57 0.48 -19.12
CA ASP A 124 7.91 1.88 -19.43
C ASP A 124 6.80 2.85 -18.99
N LEU A 125 5.53 2.44 -19.10
CA LEU A 125 4.42 3.26 -18.59
C LEU A 125 4.41 3.31 -17.07
N PHE A 126 4.68 2.19 -16.39
CA PHE A 126 4.82 2.17 -14.94
C PHE A 126 5.91 3.13 -14.50
N GLU A 127 7.09 3.07 -15.12
CA GLU A 127 8.22 3.97 -14.81
C GLU A 127 7.91 5.43 -15.10
N ALA A 128 7.41 5.73 -16.30
CA ALA A 128 7.12 7.11 -16.72
C ALA A 128 6.04 7.75 -15.87
N TRP A 129 4.98 7.01 -15.54
CA TRP A 129 3.91 7.52 -14.68
C TRP A 129 4.39 7.68 -13.24
N HIS A 130 5.12 6.70 -12.72
CA HIS A 130 5.69 6.73 -11.37
C HIS A 130 6.61 7.95 -11.17
N ILE A 131 7.52 8.24 -12.11
CA ILE A 131 8.40 9.42 -12.04
C ILE A 131 7.59 10.72 -12.07
N GLN A 132 6.61 10.83 -12.98
CA GLN A 132 5.84 12.05 -13.18
C GLN A 132 4.80 12.30 -12.10
N SER A 133 4.28 11.26 -11.45
CA SER A 133 3.27 11.40 -10.40
C SER A 133 3.88 11.92 -9.10
N ILE A 134 5.10 11.50 -8.75
CA ILE A 134 5.77 11.84 -7.47
C ILE A 134 5.70 13.33 -7.09
N PRO A 135 6.08 14.30 -7.96
CA PRO A 135 6.00 15.72 -7.61
C PRO A 135 4.56 16.21 -7.40
N LEU A 136 3.57 15.56 -8.01
CA LEU A 136 2.15 15.95 -7.97
C LEU A 136 1.36 15.33 -6.81
N LEU A 137 1.96 14.37 -6.08
CA LEU A 137 1.31 13.73 -4.93
C LEU A 137 1.01 14.73 -3.82
N ALA A 138 1.76 15.82 -3.67
CA ALA A 138 1.39 16.85 -2.69
C ALA A 138 0.16 17.68 -3.10
N GLU A 139 -0.15 17.73 -4.39
CA GLU A 139 -1.13 18.64 -5.00
C GLU A 139 -2.44 17.95 -5.39
N ARG A 140 -2.50 16.61 -5.25
CA ARG A 140 -3.69 15.76 -5.51
C ARG A 140 -4.23 15.89 -6.93
N GLU A 141 -3.34 15.97 -7.91
CA GLU A 141 -3.69 16.06 -9.33
C GLU A 141 -3.76 14.70 -10.04
N MET A 142 -3.69 13.59 -9.28
CA MET A 142 -3.77 12.24 -9.86
C MET A 142 -5.16 11.99 -10.45
N SER A 143 -5.22 11.93 -11.77
CA SER A 143 -6.47 11.76 -12.50
C SER A 143 -6.26 10.91 -13.74
N LEU A 144 -7.36 10.32 -14.23
CA LEU A 144 -7.32 9.56 -15.49
C LEU A 144 -6.81 10.42 -16.67
N PRO A 145 -7.23 11.69 -16.84
CA PRO A 145 -6.66 12.56 -17.88
C PRO A 145 -5.13 12.71 -17.78
N PHE A 146 -4.59 12.90 -16.57
CA PHE A 146 -3.14 12.99 -16.38
C PHE A 146 -2.44 11.67 -16.73
N PHE A 147 -2.96 10.54 -16.26
CA PHE A 147 -2.44 9.22 -16.60
C PHE A 147 -2.44 8.96 -18.12
N MET A 148 -3.51 9.35 -18.81
CA MET A 148 -3.64 9.21 -20.26
C MET A 148 -2.71 10.14 -21.05
N ASP A 149 -2.43 11.34 -20.52
CA ASP A 149 -1.43 12.26 -21.08
C ASP A 149 -0.02 11.67 -20.99
N VAL A 150 0.35 11.11 -19.83
CA VAL A 150 1.63 10.39 -19.66
C VAL A 150 1.74 9.25 -20.67
N ALA A 151 0.70 8.42 -20.79
CA ALA A 151 0.68 7.30 -21.73
C ALA A 151 0.81 7.77 -23.18
N SER A 152 0.16 8.88 -23.55
CA SER A 152 0.22 9.44 -24.90
C SER A 152 1.58 10.03 -25.24
N LYS A 153 2.23 10.70 -24.27
CA LYS A 153 3.60 11.20 -24.41
C LYS A 153 4.59 10.05 -24.61
N LEU A 154 4.45 8.97 -23.84
CA LEU A 154 5.30 7.78 -23.97
C LEU A 154 5.15 7.12 -25.34
N LEU A 155 3.91 6.96 -25.81
CA LEU A 155 3.63 6.36 -27.12
C LEU A 155 3.99 7.30 -28.30
N GLY A 156 4.12 8.61 -28.05
CA GLY A 156 4.32 9.63 -29.08
C GLY A 156 3.05 9.96 -29.89
N THR A 157 1.89 9.45 -29.47
CA THR A 157 0.58 9.70 -30.08
C THR A 157 -0.52 9.49 -29.05
N THR A 158 -1.75 9.93 -29.35
CA THR A 158 -2.90 9.73 -28.46
C THR A 158 -3.16 8.24 -28.24
N VAL A 159 -3.16 7.81 -26.97
CA VAL A 159 -3.56 6.45 -26.61
C VAL A 159 -5.06 6.28 -26.81
N ASP A 160 -5.44 5.29 -27.60
CA ASP A 160 -6.82 4.95 -27.89
C ASP A 160 -7.20 3.63 -27.21
N LEU A 161 -7.78 3.73 -26.01
CA LEU A 161 -8.23 2.57 -25.23
C LEU A 161 -9.41 1.84 -25.89
N SER A 162 -10.09 2.42 -26.89
CA SER A 162 -11.12 1.69 -27.64
C SER A 162 -10.54 0.55 -28.49
N LYS A 163 -9.22 0.59 -28.74
CA LYS A 163 -8.46 -0.48 -29.41
C LYS A 163 -7.96 -1.55 -28.45
N TYR A 164 -8.28 -1.46 -27.15
CA TYR A 164 -7.99 -2.54 -26.21
C TYR A 164 -8.60 -3.85 -26.73
N PRO A 165 -7.92 -5.01 -26.60
CA PRO A 165 -8.36 -6.25 -27.24
C PRO A 165 -9.86 -6.53 -26.97
N PRO A 166 -10.68 -6.75 -28.00
CA PRO A 166 -12.16 -6.79 -27.85
C PRO A 166 -12.66 -8.00 -27.06
N ASN A 167 -11.82 -9.02 -26.86
CA ASN A 167 -12.07 -10.17 -26.01
C ASN A 167 -11.62 -9.97 -24.55
N ARG A 168 -11.12 -8.78 -24.20
CA ARG A 168 -10.70 -8.39 -22.86
C ARG A 168 -11.53 -7.21 -22.39
N ASN A 169 -11.72 -7.10 -21.09
CA ASN A 169 -12.39 -5.96 -20.47
C ASN A 169 -11.37 -5.20 -19.63
N LEU A 170 -10.98 -4.00 -20.09
CA LEU A 170 -9.96 -3.19 -19.42
C LEU A 170 -10.30 -2.91 -17.95
N ASN A 171 -11.58 -2.63 -17.65
CA ASN A 171 -12.00 -2.37 -16.27
C ASN A 171 -11.83 -3.62 -15.41
N PHE A 172 -12.15 -4.80 -15.94
CA PHE A 172 -11.95 -6.07 -15.25
C PHE A 172 -10.45 -6.37 -15.04
N ASP A 173 -9.64 -6.15 -16.09
CA ASP A 173 -8.21 -6.42 -16.08
C ASP A 173 -7.45 -5.53 -15.10
N ILE A 174 -7.91 -4.29 -14.88
CA ILE A 174 -7.37 -3.39 -13.85
C ILE A 174 -7.93 -3.74 -12.47
N ALA A 175 -9.23 -4.03 -12.36
CA ALA A 175 -9.90 -4.27 -11.09
C ALA A 175 -9.28 -5.43 -10.31
N GLY A 176 -8.89 -6.51 -10.98
CA GLY A 176 -8.23 -7.65 -10.32
C GLY A 176 -6.99 -7.24 -9.52
N PRO A 177 -5.89 -6.83 -10.17
CA PRO A 177 -4.67 -6.40 -9.47
C PRO A 177 -4.91 -5.29 -8.43
N PHE A 178 -5.81 -4.36 -8.71
CA PHE A 178 -6.15 -3.27 -7.80
C PHE A 178 -6.85 -3.74 -6.52
N VAL A 179 -7.92 -4.55 -6.64
CA VAL A 179 -8.72 -5.06 -5.52
C VAL A 179 -7.88 -5.96 -4.59
N HIS A 180 -6.90 -6.67 -5.14
CA HIS A 180 -6.00 -7.49 -4.34
C HIS A 180 -4.85 -6.69 -3.73
N ALA A 181 -4.40 -5.60 -4.35
CA ALA A 181 -3.53 -4.61 -3.70
C ALA A 181 -4.22 -3.97 -2.48
N LEU A 182 -5.46 -3.52 -2.66
CA LEU A 182 -6.30 -3.04 -1.56
C LEU A 182 -6.51 -4.12 -0.49
N GLY A 183 -6.80 -5.35 -0.92
CA GLY A 183 -6.91 -6.51 -0.05
C GLY A 183 -5.68 -6.73 0.81
N PHE A 184 -4.51 -6.69 0.20
CA PHE A 184 -3.23 -6.85 0.91
C PHE A 184 -3.04 -5.75 1.97
N ILE A 185 -3.20 -4.47 1.60
CA ILE A 185 -2.99 -3.35 2.53
C ILE A 185 -4.02 -3.36 3.68
N LEU A 186 -5.30 -3.58 3.38
CA LEU A 186 -6.33 -3.61 4.42
C LEU A 186 -6.18 -4.82 5.34
N ASN A 187 -5.92 -6.01 4.76
CA ASN A 187 -5.71 -7.21 5.55
C ASN A 187 -4.44 -7.13 6.39
N HIS A 188 -3.40 -6.41 5.95
CA HIS A 188 -2.20 -6.17 6.74
C HIS A 188 -2.54 -5.51 8.08
N GLU A 189 -3.33 -4.43 8.04
CA GLU A 189 -3.77 -3.75 9.26
C GLU A 189 -4.67 -4.64 10.13
N VAL A 190 -5.56 -5.41 9.50
CA VAL A 190 -6.41 -6.39 10.21
C VAL A 190 -5.57 -7.50 10.87
N CYS A 191 -4.49 -7.95 10.21
CA CYS A 191 -3.57 -8.94 10.75
C CYS A 191 -2.81 -8.40 11.97
N HIS A 192 -2.46 -7.11 12.02
CA HIS A 192 -1.89 -6.51 13.24
C HIS A 192 -2.83 -6.63 14.45
N ILE A 193 -4.14 -6.47 14.23
CA ILE A 193 -5.15 -6.64 15.27
C ILE A 193 -5.24 -8.12 15.67
N ALA A 194 -5.42 -8.99 14.69
CA ALA A 194 -5.64 -10.41 14.94
C ALA A 194 -4.45 -11.14 15.59
N LEU A 195 -3.23 -10.70 15.29
CA LEU A 195 -2.00 -11.23 15.88
C LEU A 195 -1.66 -10.59 17.23
N GLY A 196 -2.46 -9.63 17.71
CA GLY A 196 -2.26 -8.96 19.00
C GLY A 196 -1.07 -7.98 19.02
N HIS A 197 -0.58 -7.54 17.86
CA HIS A 197 0.55 -6.62 17.77
C HIS A 197 0.23 -5.28 18.45
N ILE A 198 -1.02 -4.82 18.34
CA ILE A 198 -1.47 -3.58 18.97
C ILE A 198 -1.42 -3.69 20.50
N ASP A 199 -1.84 -4.83 21.06
CA ASP A 199 -1.79 -5.07 22.51
C ASP A 199 -0.35 -5.13 23.03
N GLU A 200 0.55 -5.76 22.27
CA GLU A 200 1.97 -5.83 22.61
C GLU A 200 2.60 -4.42 22.62
N ILE A 201 2.32 -3.60 21.61
CA ILE A 201 2.83 -2.22 21.50
C ILE A 201 2.28 -1.32 22.61
N ARG A 202 1.02 -1.53 23.02
CA ARG A 202 0.37 -0.71 24.06
C ARG A 202 0.77 -1.08 25.47
N ASN A 203 1.37 -2.25 25.69
CA ASN A 203 1.71 -2.70 27.03
C ASN A 203 2.75 -1.76 27.68
N PRO A 204 2.38 -0.96 28.69
CA PRO A 204 3.28 0.04 29.26
C PRO A 204 4.47 -0.58 30.01
N ASN A 205 4.39 -1.88 30.31
CA ASN A 205 5.41 -2.62 31.05
C ASN A 205 6.43 -3.31 30.12
N VAL A 206 6.21 -3.31 28.80
CA VAL A 206 7.05 -4.01 27.85
C VAL A 206 7.48 -3.04 26.75
N ALA A 207 8.75 -2.65 26.77
CA ALA A 207 9.32 -1.92 25.65
C ALA A 207 9.50 -2.88 24.47
N VAL A 208 8.74 -2.66 23.40
CA VAL A 208 8.88 -3.46 22.16
C VAL A 208 10.10 -2.96 21.38
N PRO A 209 11.18 -3.77 21.25
CA PRO A 209 12.38 -3.37 20.53
C PRO A 209 12.09 -3.23 19.03
N ILE A 210 12.92 -2.45 18.33
CA ILE A 210 12.80 -2.23 16.87
C ILE A 210 12.79 -3.56 16.11
N THR A 211 13.62 -4.53 16.51
CA THR A 211 13.68 -5.85 15.88
C THR A 211 12.34 -6.59 15.97
N ARG A 212 11.65 -6.54 17.12
CA ARG A 212 10.33 -7.16 17.29
C ARG A 212 9.27 -6.45 16.46
N ARG A 213 9.34 -5.11 16.35
CA ARG A 213 8.44 -4.35 15.47
C ARG A 213 8.62 -4.77 14.01
N SER A 214 9.86 -4.93 13.55
CA SER A 214 10.15 -5.48 12.22
C SER A 214 9.57 -6.88 12.00
N GLU A 215 9.67 -7.76 13.00
CA GLU A 215 9.07 -9.11 12.94
C GLU A 215 7.53 -9.06 12.85
N MET A 216 6.88 -8.20 13.65
CA MET A 216 5.42 -8.03 13.63
C MET A 216 4.90 -7.61 12.25
N GLU A 217 5.61 -6.74 11.57
CA GLU A 217 5.26 -6.30 10.22
C GLU A 217 5.42 -7.40 9.19
N GLN A 218 6.48 -8.20 9.30
CA GLN A 218 6.65 -9.38 8.47
C GLN A 218 5.56 -10.41 8.73
N GLU A 219 5.18 -10.63 9.99
CA GLU A 219 4.06 -11.50 10.39
C GLU A 219 2.73 -11.01 9.78
N ALA A 220 2.48 -9.70 9.82
CA ALA A 220 1.29 -9.08 9.23
C ALA A 220 1.27 -9.17 7.68
N ASP A 221 2.40 -8.90 7.02
CA ASP A 221 2.55 -9.05 5.57
C ASP A 221 2.26 -10.50 5.13
N ILE A 222 2.85 -11.49 5.80
CA ILE A 222 2.65 -12.92 5.51
C ILE A 222 1.19 -13.32 5.70
N CYS A 223 0.57 -12.87 6.81
CA CYS A 223 -0.84 -13.10 7.08
C CYS A 223 -1.74 -12.52 5.97
N ALA A 224 -1.50 -11.28 5.56
CA ALA A 224 -2.27 -10.61 4.51
C ALA A 224 -2.11 -11.28 3.15
N ILE A 225 -0.89 -11.71 2.81
CA ILE A 225 -0.60 -12.42 1.57
C ILE A 225 -1.33 -13.77 1.54
N GLU A 226 -1.31 -14.53 2.63
CA GLU A 226 -2.03 -15.80 2.70
C GLU A 226 -3.54 -15.58 2.53
N MET A 227 -4.12 -14.55 3.16
CA MET A 227 -5.54 -14.21 2.97
C MET A 227 -5.87 -13.90 1.51
N VAL A 228 -5.02 -13.13 0.83
CA VAL A 228 -5.20 -12.78 -0.58
C VAL A 228 -5.08 -14.03 -1.47
N ASN A 229 -4.04 -14.84 -1.27
CA ASN A 229 -3.78 -16.05 -2.05
C ASN A 229 -4.91 -17.08 -1.89
N ARG A 230 -5.49 -17.19 -0.69
CA ARG A 230 -6.59 -18.11 -0.39
C ARG A 230 -7.93 -17.63 -0.95
N ASP A 231 -8.19 -16.34 -0.94
CA ASP A 231 -9.37 -15.79 -1.61
C ASP A 231 -9.28 -16.03 -3.12
N GLU A 232 -8.09 -15.81 -3.70
CA GLU A 232 -7.80 -16.10 -5.10
C GLU A 232 -7.99 -17.58 -5.46
N GLU A 233 -7.46 -18.50 -4.63
CA GLU A 233 -7.70 -19.95 -4.78
C GLU A 233 -9.19 -20.28 -4.83
N ALA A 234 -9.95 -19.72 -3.90
CA ALA A 234 -11.36 -20.03 -3.75
C ALA A 234 -12.24 -19.52 -4.91
N VAL A 235 -11.81 -18.48 -5.63
CA VAL A 235 -12.49 -17.96 -6.82
C VAL A 235 -11.92 -18.47 -8.14
N GLY A 236 -10.91 -19.34 -8.09
CA GLY A 236 -10.27 -19.93 -9.28
C GLY A 236 -9.36 -18.98 -10.06
N GLY A 237 -8.76 -17.98 -9.37
CA GLY A 237 -7.84 -17.02 -9.97
C GLY A 237 -6.44 -17.60 -10.27
N VAL A 238 -5.61 -16.79 -10.94
CA VAL A 238 -4.24 -17.18 -11.32
C VAL A 238 -3.24 -16.75 -10.24
N PRO A 239 -2.61 -17.68 -9.53
CA PRO A 239 -1.81 -17.39 -8.34
C PRO A 239 -0.75 -16.32 -8.57
N GLY A 240 -0.71 -15.32 -7.69
CA GLY A 240 0.30 -14.26 -7.70
C GLY A 240 0.08 -13.16 -8.74
N LEU A 241 -0.78 -13.37 -9.75
CA LEU A 241 -1.13 -12.34 -10.74
C LEU A 241 -1.80 -11.14 -10.07
N ASN A 242 -2.61 -11.42 -9.06
CA ASN A 242 -3.35 -10.43 -8.30
C ASN A 242 -2.48 -9.66 -7.29
N LEU A 243 -1.33 -10.20 -6.88
CA LEU A 243 -0.38 -9.49 -6.03
C LEU A 243 0.60 -8.60 -6.82
N LEU A 244 0.60 -8.66 -8.15
CA LEU A 244 1.36 -7.72 -8.98
C LEU A 244 0.93 -6.26 -8.74
N GLY A 245 -0.36 -6.01 -8.51
CA GLY A 245 -0.85 -4.68 -8.14
C GLY A 245 -0.31 -4.22 -6.79
N ALA A 246 -0.23 -5.13 -5.80
CA ALA A 246 0.39 -4.85 -4.50
C ALA A 246 1.88 -4.51 -4.63
N ALA A 247 2.60 -5.25 -5.48
CA ALA A 247 4.01 -4.99 -5.76
C ALA A 247 4.23 -3.62 -6.43
N ALA A 248 3.40 -3.27 -7.42
CA ALA A 248 3.44 -1.96 -8.08
C ALA A 248 3.19 -0.83 -7.07
N ALA A 249 2.17 -0.99 -6.23
CA ALA A 249 1.80 0.00 -5.21
C ALA A 249 2.88 0.19 -4.15
N LEU A 250 3.44 -0.90 -3.62
CA LEU A 250 4.57 -0.83 -2.69
C LEU A 250 5.77 -0.17 -3.37
N GLY A 251 6.05 -0.52 -4.63
CA GLY A 251 7.07 0.10 -5.46
C GLY A 251 6.95 1.62 -5.51
N MET A 252 5.73 2.11 -5.71
CA MET A 252 5.44 3.54 -5.69
C MET A 252 5.61 4.20 -4.33
N ARG A 253 5.18 3.49 -3.27
CA ARG A 253 5.35 3.97 -1.91
C ARG A 253 6.84 4.15 -1.56
N ILE A 254 7.73 3.30 -2.07
CA ILE A 254 9.19 3.46 -1.91
C ILE A 254 9.65 4.83 -2.43
N ALA A 255 9.26 5.20 -3.65
CA ALA A 255 9.73 6.46 -4.23
C ALA A 255 9.05 7.69 -3.62
N LEU A 256 7.78 7.57 -3.24
CA LEU A 256 7.10 8.61 -2.47
C LEU A 256 7.80 8.86 -1.13
N GLU A 257 8.13 7.81 -0.37
CA GLU A 257 8.85 7.97 0.89
C GLU A 257 10.24 8.58 0.67
N ALA A 258 10.96 8.16 -0.37
CA ALA A 258 12.24 8.76 -0.74
C ALA A 258 12.10 10.26 -1.03
N ARG A 259 11.04 10.68 -1.75
CA ARG A 259 10.75 12.09 -2.02
C ARG A 259 10.44 12.85 -0.74
N GLN A 260 9.57 12.31 0.11
CA GLN A 260 9.19 12.92 1.38
C GLN A 260 10.41 13.07 2.30
N GLU A 261 11.33 12.11 2.28
CA GLU A 261 12.58 12.15 3.04
C GLU A 261 13.47 13.30 2.56
N THR A 262 13.67 13.42 1.24
CA THR A 262 14.41 14.53 0.62
C THR A 262 13.78 15.90 0.92
N ASP A 263 12.44 16.00 0.88
CA ASP A 263 11.73 17.25 1.16
C ASP A 263 11.67 17.60 2.68
N GLY A 264 12.21 16.74 3.56
CA GLY A 264 12.14 16.89 5.01
C GLY A 264 10.71 16.77 5.57
N LYS A 265 9.80 16.20 4.78
CA LYS A 265 8.37 16.04 5.07
C LYS A 265 8.00 14.61 5.48
N LEU A 266 8.95 13.68 5.46
CA LEU A 266 8.68 12.30 5.89
C LEU A 266 8.39 12.28 7.39
N ILE A 267 7.11 12.23 7.72
CA ILE A 267 6.65 12.02 9.09
C ILE A 267 6.74 10.52 9.36
N ARG A 268 7.91 10.05 9.81
CA ARG A 268 8.06 8.73 10.43
C ARG A 268 7.45 8.80 11.84
N GLU A 269 6.13 8.90 11.92
CA GLU A 269 5.38 9.07 13.16
C GLU A 269 5.40 7.78 13.98
N ILE A 270 6.56 7.33 14.50
CA ILE A 270 6.69 5.95 15.02
C ILE A 270 6.04 4.98 14.02
N THR A 271 6.41 5.09 12.74
CA THR A 271 5.87 4.19 11.70
C THR A 271 6.26 2.78 12.11
N ALA A 272 5.28 2.03 12.62
CA ALA A 272 5.47 0.65 13.07
C ALA A 272 5.83 -0.25 11.88
N HIS A 273 5.52 0.20 10.65
CA HIS A 273 5.74 -0.50 9.40
C HIS A 273 7.20 -0.61 8.95
N LEU A 274 7.55 -1.78 8.43
CA LEU A 274 8.80 -2.01 7.70
C LEU A 274 8.90 -1.03 6.54
N LYS A 275 10.14 -0.77 6.10
CA LYS A 275 10.33 0.08 4.92
C LYS A 275 9.62 -0.57 3.74
N PRO A 276 8.94 0.20 2.86
CA PRO A 276 8.24 -0.36 1.71
C PRO A 276 9.11 -1.25 0.81
N ALA A 277 10.42 -0.98 0.74
CA ALA A 277 11.38 -1.81 0.02
C ALA A 277 11.56 -3.20 0.64
N GLU A 278 11.57 -3.29 1.97
CA GLU A 278 11.65 -4.55 2.71
C GLU A 278 10.34 -5.35 2.56
N ARG A 279 9.19 -4.66 2.68
CA ARG A 279 7.86 -5.26 2.44
C ARG A 279 7.72 -5.80 1.01
N LEU A 280 8.24 -5.06 0.02
CA LEU A 280 8.24 -5.49 -1.37
C LEU A 280 9.07 -6.76 -1.60
N ASP A 281 10.23 -6.88 -0.93
CA ASP A 281 11.05 -8.09 -0.99
C ASP A 281 10.35 -9.30 -0.31
N ILE A 282 9.65 -9.08 0.81
CA ILE A 282 8.82 -10.10 1.48
C ILE A 282 7.68 -10.55 0.56
N LEU A 283 6.92 -9.59 0.01
CA LEU A 283 5.83 -9.84 -0.91
C LEU A 283 6.31 -10.65 -2.11
N ALA A 284 7.44 -10.25 -2.71
CA ALA A 284 7.99 -10.92 -3.86
C ALA A 284 8.40 -12.36 -3.57
N LYS A 285 9.04 -12.58 -2.42
CA LYS A 285 9.40 -13.93 -1.96
C LYS A 285 8.14 -14.78 -1.78
N ALA A 286 7.11 -14.27 -1.11
CA ALA A 286 5.89 -15.02 -0.86
C ALA A 286 5.14 -15.38 -2.16
N ILE A 287 5.10 -14.46 -3.14
CA ILE A 287 4.54 -14.75 -4.48
C ILE A 287 5.33 -15.88 -5.14
N PHE A 288 6.66 -15.85 -5.10
CA PHE A 288 7.49 -16.90 -5.71
C PHE A 288 7.33 -18.26 -5.02
N ASP A 289 7.34 -18.28 -3.69
CA ASP A 289 7.13 -19.50 -2.91
C ASP A 289 5.75 -20.11 -3.22
N ASP A 290 4.72 -19.28 -3.39
CA ASP A 290 3.37 -19.74 -3.69
C ASP A 290 3.25 -20.31 -5.12
N LEU A 291 3.88 -19.66 -6.10
CA LEU A 291 4.00 -20.20 -7.46
C LEU A 291 4.70 -21.58 -7.45
N ASP A 292 5.80 -21.70 -6.70
CA ASP A 292 6.57 -22.94 -6.59
C ASP A 292 5.78 -24.04 -5.87
N ARG A 293 5.10 -23.72 -4.76
CA ARG A 293 4.22 -24.63 -4.01
C ARG A 293 3.13 -25.23 -4.90
N ARG A 294 2.60 -24.44 -5.84
CA ARG A 294 1.52 -24.86 -6.76
C ARG A 294 2.05 -25.50 -8.04
N GLY A 295 3.37 -25.56 -8.24
CA GLY A 295 3.99 -26.10 -9.45
C GLY A 295 3.71 -25.26 -10.70
N LEU A 296 3.50 -23.96 -10.55
CA LEU A 296 3.21 -23.04 -11.65
C LEU A 296 4.49 -22.36 -12.12
N ASP A 297 4.95 -22.70 -13.33
CA ASP A 297 6.01 -21.98 -14.01
C ASP A 297 5.43 -20.80 -14.79
N SER A 298 5.61 -19.59 -14.27
CA SER A 298 5.17 -18.35 -14.91
C SER A 298 6.35 -17.38 -15.09
N PRO A 299 7.17 -17.56 -16.15
CA PRO A 299 8.33 -16.70 -16.42
C PRO A 299 7.94 -15.22 -16.56
N ILE A 300 6.77 -14.94 -17.13
CA ILE A 300 6.24 -13.58 -17.32
C ILE A 300 5.91 -12.92 -15.99
N THR A 301 5.23 -13.62 -15.07
CA THR A 301 4.92 -13.08 -13.75
C THR A 301 6.20 -12.79 -12.96
N ARG A 302 7.16 -13.73 -13.01
CA ARG A 302 8.45 -13.59 -12.35
C ARG A 302 9.25 -12.40 -12.90
N SER A 303 9.37 -12.29 -14.23
CA SER A 303 10.11 -11.19 -14.85
C SER A 303 9.44 -9.83 -14.62
N THR A 304 8.10 -9.77 -14.70
CA THR A 304 7.33 -8.54 -14.43
C THR A 304 7.56 -8.08 -12.99
N LEU A 305 7.42 -8.97 -12.02
CA LEU A 305 7.61 -8.66 -10.61
C LEU A 305 9.06 -8.23 -10.31
N GLN A 306 10.05 -8.96 -10.84
CA GLN A 306 11.45 -8.56 -10.72
C GLN A 306 11.72 -7.19 -11.33
N GLY A 307 11.13 -6.90 -12.48
CA GLY A 307 11.21 -5.60 -13.12
C GLY A 307 10.58 -4.50 -12.27
N VAL A 308 9.37 -4.70 -11.73
CA VAL A 308 8.73 -3.75 -10.79
C VAL A 308 9.64 -3.45 -9.59
N ILE A 309 10.24 -4.48 -8.99
CA ILE A 309 11.17 -4.32 -7.85
C ILE A 309 12.38 -3.50 -8.25
N HIS A 310 12.98 -3.83 -9.39
CA HIS A 310 14.18 -3.17 -9.90
C HIS A 310 13.89 -1.69 -10.22
N SER A 311 12.87 -1.42 -11.02
CA SER A 311 12.48 -0.08 -11.44
C SER A 311 12.10 0.79 -10.23
N SER A 312 11.37 0.25 -9.25
CA SER A 312 11.01 1.00 -8.04
C SER A 312 12.23 1.39 -7.21
N LYS A 313 13.21 0.48 -7.05
CA LYS A 313 14.47 0.77 -6.36
C LYS A 313 15.30 1.82 -7.10
N LEU A 314 15.35 1.77 -8.44
CA LEU A 314 16.05 2.76 -9.26
C LEU A 314 15.40 4.15 -9.19
N ILE A 315 14.08 4.24 -9.34
CA ILE A 315 13.35 5.51 -9.29
C ILE A 315 13.55 6.17 -7.92
N ALA A 316 13.46 5.40 -6.83
CA ALA A 316 13.73 5.92 -5.49
C ALA A 316 15.15 6.51 -5.36
N GLN A 317 16.16 5.91 -6.00
CA GLN A 317 17.52 6.45 -6.04
C GLN A 317 17.60 7.75 -6.87
N GLN A 318 16.92 7.82 -8.01
CA GLN A 318 16.89 9.01 -8.87
C GLN A 318 16.24 10.20 -8.17
N VAL A 319 15.11 9.97 -7.49
CA VAL A 319 14.40 10.99 -6.69
C VAL A 319 15.31 11.59 -5.60
N VAL A 320 16.23 10.81 -5.05
CA VAL A 320 17.25 11.27 -4.09
C VAL A 320 18.44 11.95 -4.81
N GLY A 321 18.80 11.48 -6.00
CA GLY A 321 19.96 11.93 -6.77
C GLY A 321 19.81 13.29 -7.47
N ASP A 322 18.61 13.68 -7.88
CA ASP A 322 18.33 14.94 -8.61
C ASP A 322 18.54 16.24 -7.80
N GLN A 323 19.15 16.17 -6.60
CA GLN A 323 19.49 17.33 -5.76
C GLN A 323 20.99 17.54 -5.51
N ASN A 324 21.88 16.72 -6.09
CA ASN A 324 23.34 16.89 -5.98
C ASN A 324 23.96 17.42 -7.28
#